data_AF-A0A2D5T0W0-F1
#
_entry.id   AF-A0A2D5T0W0-F1
#
_cell.length_a   1.000
_cell.length_b   1.000
_cell.length_c   1.000
_cell.angle_alpha   90.00
_cell.angle_beta   90.00
_cell.angle_gamma   90.00
#
_symmetry.space_group_name_H-M   'P 1'
#
loop_
_entity.id
_entity.type
_entity.pdbx_description
1 polymer ?
#
loop_
_entity_poly.entity_id
_entity_poly.type
_entity_poly.pdbx_seq_one_letter_code
_entity_poly.pdbx_strand_id
1 'polypeptide(L)'
;MNYQIDLGEVEFKRRSGDFGNKLVIGKALCEELHLSDCDKMFNGSDSLKLVEKFDPPNGHSGALRKWINKSAPIDKSIVIMGNSVSERGTSQFGLSWWLSRVFKRTTFCWSSAMLTNIIEDEKPDYVICQTVERFLPTVPKS
;
A
#
# COMPACT_ATOMS: atom_id res chain seq x y z
N MET A 1 3.14 -0.93 -24.71
CA MET A 1 4.06 -0.94 -23.56
C MET A 1 4.24 -2.38 -23.14
N ASN A 2 5.44 -2.95 -23.32
CA ASN A 2 5.77 -4.25 -22.77
C ASN A 2 6.34 -4.02 -21.37
N TYR A 3 5.57 -4.39 -20.36
CA TYR A 3 6.04 -4.39 -18.98
C TYR A 3 6.73 -5.71 -18.71
N GLN A 4 7.96 -5.64 -18.24
CA GLN A 4 8.66 -6.80 -17.72
C GLN A 4 8.74 -6.62 -16.21
N ILE A 5 8.02 -7.46 -15.48
CA ILE A 5 8.20 -7.62 -14.04
C ILE A 5 9.34 -8.60 -13.89
N ASP A 6 10.51 -8.10 -13.48
CA ASP A 6 11.62 -8.96 -13.10
C ASP A 6 11.57 -9.14 -11.59
N LEU A 7 11.23 -10.34 -11.13
CA LEU A 7 11.14 -10.63 -9.70
C LEU A 7 12.51 -10.62 -9.00
N GLY A 8 13.61 -10.54 -9.76
CA GLY A 8 14.97 -10.62 -9.24
C GLY A 8 15.27 -11.97 -8.60
N GLU A 9 16.37 -12.04 -7.83
CA GLU A 9 16.60 -13.18 -6.94
C GLU A 9 15.53 -13.18 -5.83
N VAL A 10 14.86 -14.31 -5.67
CA VAL A 10 13.85 -14.50 -4.63
C VAL A 10 14.54 -15.02 -3.37
N GLU A 11 14.51 -14.23 -2.30
CA GLU A 11 14.96 -14.69 -0.99
C GLU A 11 13.81 -15.30 -0.19
N PHE A 12 14.08 -16.45 0.41
CA PHE A 12 13.16 -17.10 1.34
C PHE A 12 13.45 -16.61 2.75
N LYS A 13 12.48 -15.90 3.36
CA LYS A 13 12.58 -15.47 4.76
C LYS A 13 11.48 -16.09 5.59
N ARG A 14 11.89 -16.75 6.68
CA ARG A 14 10.95 -17.19 7.71
C ARG A 14 10.48 -16.02 8.53
N ARG A 15 9.16 -15.83 8.60
CA ARG A 15 8.52 -14.81 9.43
C ARG A 15 7.48 -15.45 10.34
N SER A 16 7.46 -14.99 11.58
CA SER A 16 6.48 -15.44 12.59
C SER A 16 5.49 -14.31 12.82
N GLY A 17 4.20 -14.60 12.63
CA GLY A 17 3.10 -13.67 12.87
C GLY A 17 2.77 -13.53 14.37
N ASP A 18 1.78 -12.71 14.68
CA ASP A 18 1.37 -12.40 16.06
C ASP A 18 1.08 -13.65 16.91
N PHE A 19 0.44 -14.66 16.32
CA PHE A 19 0.15 -15.91 17.01
C PHE A 19 1.42 -16.74 17.23
N GLY A 20 2.27 -16.86 16.21
CA GLY A 20 3.54 -17.59 16.30
C GLY A 20 4.51 -16.96 17.31
N ASN A 21 4.49 -15.64 17.48
CA ASN A 21 5.32 -14.92 18.44
C ASN A 21 4.87 -15.10 19.90
N LYS A 22 3.59 -15.45 20.13
CA LYS A 22 3.02 -15.62 21.48
C LYS A 22 3.23 -17.01 22.06
N LEU A 23 3.52 -18.01 21.23
CA LEU A 23 3.78 -19.37 21.68
C LEU A 23 5.29 -19.55 21.89
N VAL A 24 5.70 -19.61 23.15
CA VAL A 24 7.11 -19.71 23.62
C VAL A 24 7.81 -21.00 23.17
N ILE A 25 7.07 -21.95 22.58
CA ILE A 25 7.62 -23.12 21.89
C ILE A 25 8.13 -22.67 20.52
N GLY A 26 9.28 -22.00 20.56
CA GLY A 26 10.17 -21.59 19.48
C GLY A 26 9.60 -21.58 18.08
N LYS A 27 8.98 -20.47 17.66
CA LYS A 27 8.76 -20.13 16.24
C LYS A 27 8.11 -21.25 15.41
N ALA A 28 7.38 -22.18 16.03
CA ALA A 28 6.86 -23.38 15.37
C ALA A 28 5.83 -23.03 14.28
N LEU A 29 5.16 -21.89 14.43
CA LEU A 29 4.25 -21.32 13.44
C LEU A 29 4.92 -20.13 12.77
N CYS A 30 5.67 -20.43 11.72
CA CYS A 30 6.25 -19.45 10.82
C CYS A 30 5.76 -19.70 9.40
N GLU A 31 5.53 -18.63 8.67
CA GLU A 31 5.39 -18.67 7.23
C GLU A 31 6.75 -18.47 6.57
N GLU A 32 6.95 -19.15 5.45
CA GLU A 32 8.07 -18.88 4.56
C GLU A 32 7.57 -17.89 3.50
N LEU A 33 8.13 -16.69 3.54
CA LEU A 33 7.75 -15.61 2.64
C LEU A 33 8.76 -15.52 1.50
N HIS A 34 8.24 -15.51 0.28
CA HIS A 34 8.97 -15.15 -0.93
C HIS A 34 9.04 -13.63 -0.99
N LEU A 35 10.21 -13.08 -0.70
CA LEU A 35 10.45 -11.65 -0.81
C LEU A 35 11.32 -11.42 -2.03
N SER A 36 10.72 -10.87 -3.08
CA SER A 36 11.43 -10.38 -4.26
C SER A 36 12.27 -9.16 -3.90
N ASP A 37 13.33 -8.91 -4.69
CA ASP A 37 14.08 -7.65 -4.62
C ASP A 37 13.19 -6.50 -5.11
N CYS A 38 12.51 -5.90 -4.14
CA CYS A 38 11.52 -4.84 -4.27
C CYS A 38 12.00 -3.63 -5.09
N ASP A 39 13.31 -3.36 -5.09
CA ASP A 39 13.90 -2.22 -5.79
C ASP A 39 14.15 -2.54 -7.28
N LYS A 40 14.38 -3.82 -7.60
CA LYS A 40 14.55 -4.29 -8.99
C LYS A 40 13.24 -4.65 -9.68
N MET A 41 12.16 -4.81 -8.90
CA MET A 41 10.90 -5.37 -9.39
C MET A 41 10.12 -4.48 -10.35
N PHE A 42 10.35 -3.16 -10.27
CA PHE A 42 9.74 -2.18 -11.16
C PHE A 42 10.81 -1.27 -11.77
N ASN A 43 10.82 -1.19 -13.10
CA ASN A 43 11.57 -0.15 -13.80
C ASN A 43 11.11 1.23 -13.31
N GLY A 44 12.03 2.04 -12.80
CA GLY A 44 11.73 3.37 -12.29
C GLY A 44 11.44 3.47 -10.79
N SER A 45 11.69 2.40 -10.01
CA SER A 45 11.63 2.46 -8.54
C SER A 45 12.53 3.56 -7.95
N ASP A 46 13.66 3.84 -8.59
CA ASP A 46 14.65 4.83 -8.16
C ASP A 46 14.11 6.27 -8.06
N SER A 47 13.05 6.60 -8.79
CA SER A 47 12.48 7.95 -8.77
C SER A 47 11.32 8.12 -7.79
N LEU A 48 10.92 7.03 -7.12
CA LEU A 48 9.87 7.05 -6.11
C LEU A 48 10.33 7.84 -4.88
N LYS A 49 9.56 8.86 -4.50
CA LYS A 49 9.81 9.67 -3.32
C LYS A 49 8.56 9.81 -2.49
N LEU A 50 8.66 9.50 -1.20
CA LEU A 50 7.66 9.88 -0.21
C LEU A 50 7.86 11.37 0.10
N VAL A 51 6.96 12.22 -0.41
CA VAL A 51 7.06 13.69 -0.30
C VAL A 51 6.30 14.24 0.89
N GLU A 52 5.32 13.50 1.41
CA GLU A 52 4.55 13.89 2.58
C GLU A 52 4.22 12.68 3.44
N LYS A 53 4.34 12.86 4.76
CA LYS A 53 4.07 11.84 5.76
C LYS A 53 3.42 12.50 6.98
N PHE A 54 2.23 12.04 7.34
CA PHE A 54 1.60 12.38 8.60
C PHE A 54 1.09 11.12 9.29
N ASP A 55 1.37 11.01 10.59
CA ASP A 55 0.85 9.95 11.45
C ASP A 55 0.07 10.59 12.60
N PRO A 56 -1.18 10.17 12.85
CA PRO A 56 -1.97 10.69 13.96
C PRO A 56 -1.30 10.32 15.29
N PRO A 57 -1.45 11.13 16.34
CA PRO A 57 -0.84 10.87 17.65
C PRO A 57 -1.35 9.57 18.29
N ASN A 58 -2.59 9.17 17.99
CA ASN A 58 -3.20 7.93 18.46
C ASN A 58 -3.87 7.17 17.32
N GLY A 59 -3.68 5.85 17.28
CA GLY A 59 -4.30 4.98 16.29
C GLY A 59 -3.71 5.11 14.89
N HIS A 60 -4.52 4.80 13.87
CA HIS A 60 -4.08 4.79 12.46
C HIS A 60 -4.93 5.69 11.56
N SER A 61 -6.19 5.92 11.94
CA SER A 61 -7.12 6.77 11.19
C SER A 61 -6.59 8.18 11.02
N GLY A 62 -6.59 8.66 9.78
CA GLY A 62 -6.03 9.96 9.40
C GLY A 62 -4.55 9.92 9.01
N ALA A 63 -3.86 8.77 9.09
CA ALA A 63 -2.50 8.67 8.55
C ALA A 63 -2.50 8.98 7.05
N LEU A 64 -1.52 9.78 6.62
CA LEU A 64 -1.40 10.27 5.25
C LEU A 64 -0.01 9.97 4.71
N ARG A 65 0.05 9.53 3.46
CA ARG A 65 1.30 9.38 2.70
C ARG A 65 1.09 9.91 1.30
N LYS A 66 2.04 10.71 0.80
CA LYS A 66 2.05 11.14 -0.60
C LYS A 66 3.35 10.73 -1.26
N TRP A 67 3.24 10.05 -2.38
CA TRP A 67 4.36 9.65 -3.20
C TRP A 67 4.32 10.32 -4.57
N ILE A 68 5.51 10.64 -5.07
CA ILE A 68 5.74 11.07 -6.45
C ILE A 68 6.74 10.09 -7.07
N ASN A 69 6.43 9.61 -8.27
CA ASN A 69 7.30 8.73 -9.04
C ASN A 69 7.38 9.26 -10.50
N LYS A 70 8.50 9.89 -10.84
CA LYS A 70 8.66 10.55 -12.15
C LYS A 70 8.78 9.57 -13.31
N SER A 71 9.30 8.38 -13.04
CA SER A 71 9.44 7.28 -14.00
C SER A 71 8.27 6.30 -13.94
N ALA A 72 7.19 6.65 -13.24
CA ALA A 72 6.00 5.81 -13.19
C ALA A 72 5.45 5.58 -14.61
N PRO A 73 5.07 4.35 -14.94
CA PRO A 73 4.53 4.02 -16.25
C PRO A 73 3.15 4.63 -16.50
N ILE A 74 2.38 4.90 -15.44
CA ILE A 74 1.07 5.52 -15.55
C ILE A 74 1.20 6.99 -15.16
N ASP A 75 1.13 7.89 -16.15
CA ASP A 75 1.08 9.35 -15.95
C ASP A 75 -0.31 9.79 -15.47
N LYS A 76 -0.69 9.27 -14.31
CA LYS A 76 -1.95 9.54 -13.62
C LYS A 76 -1.71 9.65 -12.13
N SER A 77 -2.66 10.27 -11.46
CA SER A 77 -2.67 10.48 -10.02
C SER A 77 -3.83 9.75 -9.37
N ILE A 78 -3.59 9.18 -8.20
CA ILE A 78 -4.60 8.45 -7.45
C ILE A 78 -4.67 8.89 -6.00
N VAL A 79 -5.86 8.79 -5.42
CA VAL A 79 -6.09 8.83 -3.98
C VAL A 79 -6.65 7.49 -3.51
N ILE A 80 -6.08 6.93 -2.46
CA ILE A 80 -6.51 5.69 -1.81
C ILE A 80 -7.07 6.04 -0.43
N MET A 81 -8.37 5.81 -0.22
CA MET A 81 -8.93 5.71 1.13
C MET A 81 -8.90 4.24 1.54
N GLY A 82 -8.00 3.90 2.45
CA GLY A 82 -7.69 2.50 2.74
C GLY A 82 -7.54 2.17 4.23
N ASN A 83 -7.26 0.90 4.48
CA ASN A 83 -6.98 0.36 5.81
C ASN A 83 -5.69 -0.50 5.80
N SER A 84 -5.58 -1.45 6.71
CA SER A 84 -4.43 -2.36 6.83
C SER A 84 -4.19 -3.26 5.62
N VAL A 85 -5.11 -3.33 4.65
CA VAL A 85 -4.84 -4.03 3.36
C VAL A 85 -4.10 -3.10 2.40
N SER A 86 -4.43 -1.80 2.44
CA SER A 86 -3.68 -0.80 1.67
C SER A 86 -2.31 -0.54 2.28
N GLU A 87 -2.22 -0.55 3.61
CA GLU A 87 -1.00 -0.27 4.39
C GLU A 87 -0.33 1.08 4.04
N ARG A 88 0.75 1.41 4.77
CA ARG A 88 1.49 2.69 4.64
C ARG A 88 2.61 2.67 3.58
N GLY A 89 2.58 1.71 2.66
CA GLY A 89 3.50 1.64 1.52
C GLY A 89 4.92 1.19 1.85
N THR A 90 5.14 0.56 3.01
CA THR A 90 6.46 0.09 3.46
C THR A 90 6.83 -1.31 2.95
N SER A 91 5.86 -2.09 2.49
CA SER A 91 6.06 -3.47 2.05
C SER A 91 5.09 -3.88 0.95
N GLN A 92 5.53 -4.80 0.10
CA GLN A 92 4.75 -5.43 -0.98
C GLN A 92 3.45 -6.12 -0.50
N PHE A 93 3.24 -6.30 0.80
CA PHE A 93 1.95 -6.78 1.32
C PHE A 93 0.84 -5.73 1.26
N GLY A 94 1.20 -4.45 1.12
CA GLY A 94 0.27 -3.33 1.08
C GLY A 94 -0.04 -2.85 -0.33
N LEU A 95 -1.32 -2.61 -0.65
CA LEU A 95 -1.70 -2.07 -1.95
C LEU A 95 -1.02 -0.73 -2.29
N SER A 96 -0.83 0.15 -1.30
CA SER A 96 -0.18 1.46 -1.51
C SER A 96 1.29 1.34 -1.93
N TRP A 97 1.96 0.25 -1.55
CA TRP A 97 3.34 -0.03 -1.97
C TRP A 97 3.41 -0.27 -3.48
N TRP A 98 2.46 -1.04 -4.02
CA TRP A 98 2.38 -1.34 -5.45
C TRP A 98 1.96 -0.11 -6.25
N LEU A 99 0.90 0.55 -5.81
CA LEU A 99 0.31 1.65 -6.57
C LEU A 99 1.23 2.87 -6.65
N SER A 100 1.97 3.16 -5.59
CA SER A 100 2.98 4.24 -5.61
C SER A 100 4.11 4.00 -6.61
N ARG A 101 4.38 2.74 -6.99
CA ARG A 101 5.41 2.38 -7.98
C ARG A 101 4.92 2.45 -9.43
N VAL A 102 3.62 2.38 -9.67
CA VAL A 102 3.06 2.36 -11.03
C VAL A 102 2.37 3.67 -11.43
N PHE A 103 1.91 4.48 -10.46
CA PHE A 103 1.29 5.79 -10.70
C PHE A 103 2.25 6.94 -10.40
N LYS A 104 2.19 8.00 -11.20
CA LYS A 104 3.06 9.18 -11.07
C LYS A 104 2.86 9.94 -9.76
N ARG A 105 1.62 9.97 -9.26
CA ARG A 105 1.30 10.48 -7.92
C ARG A 105 0.36 9.51 -7.21
N THR A 106 0.64 9.24 -5.95
CA THR A 106 -0.21 8.39 -5.11
C THR A 106 -0.37 9.05 -3.75
N THR A 107 -1.61 9.27 -3.34
CA THR A 107 -1.95 9.78 -2.02
C THR A 107 -2.72 8.70 -1.28
N PHE A 108 -2.18 8.19 -0.19
CA PHE A 108 -2.85 7.24 0.70
C PHE A 108 -3.34 7.94 1.95
N CYS A 109 -4.61 7.71 2.28
CA CYS A 109 -5.25 8.15 3.50
C CYS A 109 -5.83 6.95 4.23
N TRP A 110 -5.43 6.74 5.48
CA TRP A 110 -6.04 5.71 6.30
C TRP A 110 -7.42 6.20 6.76
N SER A 111 -8.47 5.72 6.10
CA SER A 111 -9.84 6.14 6.35
C SER A 111 -10.83 5.05 5.96
N SER A 112 -11.84 4.83 6.79
CA SER A 112 -12.98 3.97 6.47
C SER A 112 -14.05 4.70 5.66
N ALA A 113 -13.94 6.02 5.49
CA ALA A 113 -14.88 6.87 4.78
C ALA A 113 -14.21 7.59 3.61
N MET A 114 -15.02 7.96 2.62
CA MET A 114 -14.58 8.84 1.54
C MET A 114 -14.37 10.26 2.08
N LEU A 115 -13.18 10.81 1.84
CA LEU A 115 -12.80 12.15 2.28
C LEU A 115 -12.84 13.11 1.08
N THR A 116 -13.97 13.81 0.90
CA THR A 116 -14.19 14.70 -0.26
C THR A 116 -13.18 15.85 -0.32
N ASN A 117 -12.81 16.41 0.83
CA ASN A 117 -11.82 17.47 0.93
C ASN A 117 -10.47 17.06 0.30
N ILE A 118 -10.00 15.83 0.53
CA ILE A 118 -8.75 15.34 -0.07
C ILE A 118 -8.89 15.19 -1.58
N ILE A 119 -10.06 14.78 -2.07
CA ILE A 119 -10.32 14.66 -3.51
C ILE A 119 -10.31 16.05 -4.17
N GLU A 120 -10.94 17.03 -3.51
CA GLU A 120 -11.00 18.43 -3.98
C GLU A 120 -9.61 19.08 -4.01
N ASP A 121 -8.79 18.82 -2.98
CA ASP A 121 -7.43 19.35 -2.86
C ASP A 121 -6.45 18.68 -3.84
N GLU A 122 -6.44 17.35 -3.90
CA GLU A 122 -5.47 16.58 -4.68
C GLU A 122 -5.84 16.46 -6.17
N LYS A 123 -7.13 16.60 -6.49
CA LYS A 123 -7.72 16.44 -7.84
C LYS A 123 -7.16 15.21 -8.57
N PRO A 124 -7.31 14.00 -7.99
CA PRO A 124 -6.77 12.79 -8.59
C PRO A 124 -7.52 12.42 -9.86
N ASP A 125 -6.86 11.69 -10.75
CA ASP A 125 -7.51 11.06 -11.90
C ASP A 125 -8.41 9.89 -11.47
N TYR A 126 -8.03 9.18 -10.40
CA TYR A 126 -8.79 8.06 -9.85
C TYR A 126 -8.86 8.07 -8.32
N VAL A 127 -9.98 7.61 -7.78
CA VAL A 127 -10.17 7.41 -6.34
C VAL A 127 -10.42 5.93 -6.08
N ILE A 128 -9.68 5.37 -5.13
CA ILE A 128 -9.80 3.98 -4.70
C ILE A 128 -10.27 3.96 -3.25
N CYS A 129 -11.50 3.49 -3.02
CA CYS A 129 -12.03 3.23 -1.70
C CYS A 129 -11.85 1.74 -1.39
N GLN A 130 -10.79 1.40 -0.65
CA GLN A 130 -10.52 0.05 -0.21
C GLN A 130 -10.96 -0.11 1.25
N THR A 131 -12.03 -0.86 1.47
CA THR A 131 -12.49 -1.23 2.80
C THR A 131 -12.90 -2.70 2.83
N VAL A 132 -13.07 -3.28 4.02
CA VAL A 132 -13.69 -4.60 4.15
C VAL A 132 -15.21 -4.44 4.17
N GLU A 133 -15.92 -5.36 3.51
CA GLU A 133 -17.36 -5.28 3.28
C GLU A 133 -18.18 -5.02 4.55
N ARG A 134 -17.78 -5.60 5.69
CA ARG A 134 -18.45 -5.40 6.99
C ARG A 134 -18.48 -3.95 7.49
N PHE A 135 -17.68 -3.06 6.92
CA PHE A 135 -17.68 -1.63 7.25
C PHE A 135 -18.52 -0.80 6.29
N LEU A 136 -19.14 -1.41 5.28
CA LEU A 136 -20.12 -0.74 4.46
C LEU A 136 -21.43 -0.61 5.24
N PRO A 137 -22.06 0.58 5.26
CA PRO A 137 -23.29 0.83 6.02
C PRO A 137 -24.51 0.12 5.43
N THR A 138 -24.37 -0.53 4.27
CA THR A 138 -25.46 -1.19 3.57
C THR A 138 -24.92 -2.46 2.91
N VAL A 139 -25.57 -3.59 3.17
CA VAL A 139 -25.29 -4.85 2.48
C VAL A 139 -25.69 -4.67 1.01
N PRO A 140 -24.82 -5.00 0.04
CA PRO A 140 -25.18 -4.92 -1.37
C PRO A 140 -26.47 -5.70 -1.65
N LYS A 141 -27.42 -5.06 -2.35
CA LYS A 141 -28.59 -5.76 -2.89
C LYS A 141 -28.22 -6.27 -4.28
N SER A 142 -28.43 -7.57 -4.51
CA SER A 142 -28.28 -8.23 -5.82
C SER A 142 -29.22 -7.66 -6.87
#